data_AF-A0A9N9EG73-F1
#
_entry.id   AF-A0A9N9EG73-F1
#
_cell.length_a   1.000
_cell.length_b   1.000
_cell.length_c   1.000
_cell.angle_alpha   90.00
_cell.angle_beta   90.00
_cell.angle_gamma   90.00
#
_symmetry.space_group_name_H-M   'P 1'
#
loop_
_entity.id
_entity.type
_entity.pdbx_description
1 polymer ?
#
loop_
_entity_poly.entity_id
_entity_poly.type
_entity_poly.pdbx_seq_one_letter_code
_entity_poly.pdbx_strand_id
1 'polypeptide(L)'
;EFYYKTPVEDWTYTNLMKYYRSKSKHKDKRKVLDCIKKDLEEVANSNSDMSYKKKAQDILDDWKESSPTVLNCSSGSKIEMRSTQMFNDSNIILGINQGSKDASIKEGELSTNIIKNKMKVSVPIDQDEEVVTTSNSDHQNEEPTRSTNVDNISDNNISGDESEIPNLTDFDKAYYKLDPRKMWKLKSGTVVEKVLYEYARSLSYESCLHSFIINDTDEEAKSLFSEEDWNEIFAFELKKMPKIDKSIINLMKKYSVTDLTEFRKIIFDPFLPTGTSYSNKEHFDLNYIHVAYKIMHTFWEDDDNFALDPSKLEGWYQLNIWGPLIDSAFRNSSINLIRVDGMSRASSDRKNQDNHRTNRKKIGRKGDGIFRLKESRLEFGAIEAGRKWEANRLQLLTMDIPMGYISRIQHHEFREVTGSINNLLLGFVLKDILRARSIITQTLELIQESKSNINDLDDSDNEGEASKG
;
A
#
# COMPACT_ATOMS: atom_id res chain seq x y z
N GLU A 1 -40.09 11.61 22.73
CA GLU A 1 -40.38 12.85 23.49
C GLU A 1 -39.64 14.08 22.95
N PHE A 2 -38.34 13.98 22.59
CA PHE A 2 -37.57 15.07 21.95
C PHE A 2 -38.23 15.59 20.66
N TYR A 3 -38.57 14.69 19.74
CA TYR A 3 -39.11 15.02 18.41
C TYR A 3 -40.53 15.62 18.41
N TYR A 4 -41.23 15.59 19.54
CA TYR A 4 -42.56 16.20 19.68
C TYR A 4 -42.54 17.53 20.43
N LYS A 5 -41.40 17.88 21.06
CA LYS A 5 -41.26 19.08 21.92
C LYS A 5 -40.21 20.07 21.40
N THR A 6 -39.47 19.72 20.35
CA THR A 6 -38.34 20.48 19.84
C THR A 6 -38.58 20.82 18.37
N PRO A 7 -38.44 22.10 17.94
CA PRO A 7 -38.57 22.50 16.54
C PRO A 7 -37.62 21.72 15.64
N VAL A 8 -38.01 21.54 14.38
CA VAL A 8 -37.32 20.71 13.39
C VAL A 8 -35.94 21.28 13.03
N GLU A 9 -35.76 22.59 13.16
CA GLU A 9 -34.52 23.32 12.93
C GLU A 9 -33.43 22.94 13.95
N ASP A 10 -33.83 22.52 15.14
CA ASP A 10 -32.92 22.18 16.25
C ASP A 10 -32.51 20.71 16.25
N TRP A 11 -32.95 19.91 15.26
CA TRP A 11 -32.62 18.49 15.11
C TRP A 11 -31.23 18.31 14.51
N THR A 12 -30.23 18.84 15.21
CA THR A 12 -28.82 18.70 14.86
C THR A 12 -28.22 17.48 15.59
N TYR A 13 -27.18 16.90 15.00
CA TYR A 13 -26.43 15.79 15.61
C TYR A 13 -26.02 16.08 17.06
N THR A 14 -25.54 17.30 17.32
CA THR A 14 -25.09 17.74 18.64
C THR A 14 -26.23 17.77 19.66
N ASN A 15 -27.40 18.28 19.28
CA ASN A 15 -28.56 18.37 20.17
C ASN A 15 -29.17 16.99 20.46
N LEU A 16 -29.26 16.13 19.45
CA LEU A 16 -29.71 14.75 19.58
C LEU A 16 -28.77 13.95 20.49
N MET A 17 -27.46 14.03 20.25
CA MET A 17 -26.46 13.36 21.08
C MET A 17 -26.50 13.86 22.53
N LYS A 18 -26.67 15.16 22.76
CA LYS A 18 -26.76 15.74 24.11
C LYS A 18 -28.03 15.27 24.83
N TYR A 19 -29.18 15.26 24.16
CA TYR A 19 -30.44 14.78 24.73
C TYR A 19 -30.37 13.29 25.08
N TYR A 20 -29.97 12.43 24.14
CA TYR A 20 -29.94 10.98 24.36
C TYR A 20 -28.83 10.54 25.33
N ARG A 21 -27.70 11.26 25.40
CA ARG A 21 -26.69 11.03 26.46
C ARG A 21 -27.19 11.41 27.85
N SER A 22 -28.03 12.46 27.95
CA SER A 22 -28.59 12.88 29.24
C SER A 22 -29.66 11.92 29.79
N LYS A 23 -30.34 11.16 28.91
CA LYS A 23 -31.35 10.16 29.28
C LYS A 23 -30.86 8.71 29.29
N SER A 24 -29.73 8.40 28.67
CA SER A 24 -29.20 7.02 28.60
C SER A 24 -28.35 6.68 29.82
N LYS A 25 -28.52 5.46 30.37
CA LYS A 25 -27.63 4.89 31.39
C LYS A 25 -26.28 4.41 30.82
N HIS A 26 -26.08 4.45 29.50
CA HIS A 26 -24.90 3.94 28.81
C HIS A 26 -23.97 5.07 28.35
N LYS A 27 -22.67 4.96 28.68
CA LYS A 27 -21.60 5.87 28.21
C LYS A 27 -21.12 5.56 26.77
N ASP A 28 -21.54 4.43 26.22
CA ASP A 28 -21.13 3.96 24.89
C ASP A 28 -21.83 4.74 23.77
N LYS A 29 -21.01 5.41 22.94
CA LYS A 29 -21.46 6.25 21.83
C LYS A 29 -22.26 5.46 20.78
N ARG A 30 -21.93 4.20 20.52
CA ARG A 30 -22.63 3.38 19.50
C ARG A 30 -24.07 3.09 19.91
N LYS A 31 -24.27 2.69 21.17
CA LYS A 31 -25.62 2.41 21.69
C LYS A 31 -26.52 3.65 21.71
N VAL A 32 -25.95 4.81 22.00
CA VAL A 32 -26.69 6.09 21.94
C VAL A 32 -27.12 6.41 20.50
N LEU A 33 -26.23 6.19 19.53
CA LEU A 33 -26.52 6.41 18.11
C LEU A 33 -27.59 5.45 17.58
N ASP A 34 -27.55 4.17 17.97
CA ASP A 34 -28.58 3.19 17.60
C ASP A 34 -29.97 3.56 18.13
N CYS A 35 -30.04 4.11 19.35
CA CYS A 35 -31.30 4.63 19.91
C CYS A 35 -31.82 5.84 19.14
N ILE A 36 -30.95 6.79 18.79
CA ILE A 36 -31.34 7.97 18.00
C ILE A 36 -31.88 7.53 16.63
N LYS A 37 -31.19 6.59 15.98
CA LYS A 37 -31.58 6.07 14.66
C LYS A 37 -32.95 5.39 14.68
N LYS A 38 -33.20 4.51 15.66
CA LYS A 38 -34.50 3.84 15.81
C LYS A 38 -35.64 4.83 15.99
N ASP A 39 -35.45 5.85 16.82
CA ASP A 39 -36.50 6.85 17.06
C ASP A 39 -36.72 7.75 15.84
N LEU A 40 -35.67 8.05 15.05
CA LEU A 40 -35.82 8.75 13.75
C LEU A 40 -36.58 7.92 12.72
N GLU A 41 -36.30 6.60 12.65
CA GLU A 41 -37.03 5.67 11.77
C GLU A 41 -38.51 5.59 12.17
N GLU A 42 -38.81 5.62 13.46
CA GLU A 42 -40.19 5.66 13.96
C GLU A 42 -40.89 6.97 13.58
N VAL A 43 -40.21 8.12 13.71
CA VAL A 43 -40.75 9.43 13.34
C VAL A 43 -40.99 9.52 11.83
N ALA A 44 -40.07 9.02 11.00
CA ALA A 44 -40.20 9.00 9.54
C ALA A 44 -41.40 8.14 9.08
N ASN A 45 -41.66 7.03 9.78
CA ASN A 45 -42.74 6.09 9.47
C ASN A 45 -44.08 6.39 10.17
N SER A 46 -44.11 7.36 11.09
CA SER A 46 -45.33 7.76 11.81
C SER A 46 -46.34 8.45 10.88
N ASN A 47 -47.62 8.58 11.27
CA ASN A 47 -48.65 9.30 10.47
C ASN A 47 -48.74 10.81 10.76
N SER A 48 -47.72 11.40 11.41
CA SER A 48 -47.74 12.83 11.78
C SER A 48 -47.20 13.76 10.68
N ASP A 49 -47.24 15.06 10.98
CA ASP A 49 -46.87 16.23 10.16
C ASP A 49 -45.70 15.98 9.17
N MET A 50 -45.96 16.29 7.90
CA MET A 50 -45.07 16.03 6.76
C MET A 50 -43.70 16.70 6.89
N SER A 51 -43.60 17.82 7.61
CA SER A 51 -42.34 18.53 7.85
C SER A 51 -41.37 17.72 8.71
N TYR A 52 -41.88 17.06 9.75
CA TYR A 52 -41.11 16.21 10.66
C TYR A 52 -40.63 14.93 9.98
N LYS A 53 -41.48 14.32 9.14
CA LYS A 53 -41.12 13.15 8.34
C LYS A 53 -39.97 13.44 7.40
N LYS A 54 -40.08 14.55 6.65
CA LYS A 54 -39.07 14.93 5.67
C LYS A 54 -37.73 15.17 6.35
N LYS A 55 -37.71 15.90 7.47
CA LYS A 55 -36.46 16.13 8.21
C LYS A 55 -35.87 14.85 8.81
N ALA A 56 -36.71 13.97 9.38
CA ALA A 56 -36.23 12.69 9.91
C ALA A 56 -35.61 11.84 8.79
N GLN A 57 -36.22 11.82 7.61
CA GLN A 57 -35.73 11.12 6.44
C GLN A 57 -34.43 11.73 5.90
N ASP A 58 -34.35 13.06 5.79
CA ASP A 58 -33.13 13.76 5.37
C ASP A 58 -31.96 13.42 6.31
N ILE A 59 -32.19 13.41 7.63
CA ILE A 59 -31.16 13.05 8.62
C ILE A 59 -30.77 11.57 8.48
N LEU A 60 -31.71 10.66 8.23
CA LEU A 60 -31.43 9.24 8.02
C LEU A 60 -30.68 8.96 6.71
N ASP A 61 -30.93 9.74 5.67
CA ASP A 61 -30.28 9.60 4.38
C ASP A 61 -28.84 10.15 4.44
N ASP A 62 -28.62 11.31 5.08
CA ASP A 62 -27.27 11.78 5.43
C ASP A 62 -26.53 10.77 6.33
N TRP A 63 -27.24 10.05 7.20
CA TRP A 63 -26.68 8.97 8.03
C TRP A 63 -26.24 7.75 7.20
N LYS A 64 -26.93 7.45 6.09
CA LYS A 64 -26.52 6.39 5.17
C LYS A 64 -25.27 6.78 4.37
N GLU A 65 -25.13 8.04 3.98
CA GLU A 65 -23.92 8.54 3.30
C GLU A 65 -22.70 8.62 4.23
N SER A 66 -22.92 8.87 5.52
CA SER A 66 -21.87 8.85 6.55
C SER A 66 -21.62 7.46 7.17
N SER A 67 -22.37 6.43 6.74
CA SER A 67 -22.02 5.04 7.01
C SER A 67 -20.97 4.60 6.00
N PRO A 68 -19.78 4.13 6.43
CA PRO A 68 -18.88 3.46 5.49
C PRO A 68 -19.65 2.27 4.93
N THR A 69 -19.77 2.20 3.61
CA THR A 69 -20.31 1.04 2.91
C THR A 69 -19.69 -0.19 3.53
N VAL A 70 -20.51 -0.96 4.24
CA VAL A 70 -20.10 -2.17 4.93
C VAL A 70 -19.59 -3.13 3.87
N LEU A 71 -18.27 -3.19 3.72
CA LEU A 71 -17.60 -4.35 3.14
C LEU A 71 -17.72 -5.48 4.16
N ASN A 72 -18.87 -6.14 4.16
CA ASN A 72 -18.99 -7.48 4.73
C ASN A 72 -18.34 -8.45 3.75
N CYS A 73 -17.12 -8.89 4.07
CA CYS A 73 -16.54 -10.21 3.79
C CYS A 73 -15.03 -10.13 4.06
N SER A 74 -14.39 -11.05 4.77
CA SER A 74 -14.80 -12.34 5.30
C SER A 74 -13.80 -12.68 6.41
N SER A 75 -14.29 -13.40 7.41
CA SER A 75 -13.59 -14.25 8.39
C SER A 75 -12.08 -14.40 8.22
N GLY A 76 -11.43 -14.33 9.38
CA GLY A 76 -10.00 -14.44 9.64
C GLY A 76 -9.17 -15.36 8.75
N SER A 77 -7.89 -15.03 8.64
CA SER A 77 -6.90 -15.92 8.05
C SER A 77 -5.53 -15.69 8.69
N LYS A 78 -5.08 -16.74 9.37
CA LYS A 78 -3.76 -16.98 9.99
C LYS A 78 -2.61 -16.24 9.28
N ILE A 79 -2.01 -15.29 9.99
CA ILE A 79 -0.62 -14.90 9.73
C ILE A 79 0.27 -15.88 10.52
N GLU A 80 0.96 -16.76 9.80
CA GLU A 80 2.11 -17.48 10.34
C GLU A 80 3.34 -16.60 10.14
N MET A 81 3.72 -15.85 11.18
CA MET A 81 5.06 -15.23 11.24
C MET A 81 6.06 -16.28 11.71
N ARG A 82 6.64 -17.04 10.78
CA ARG A 82 7.82 -17.85 11.09
C ARG A 82 9.06 -16.95 11.06
N SER A 83 9.71 -16.84 12.21
CA SER A 83 11.08 -16.37 12.48
C SER A 83 11.76 -15.53 11.39
N THR A 84 11.50 -14.21 11.40
CA THR A 84 12.24 -13.18 10.65
C THR A 84 13.62 -12.93 11.27
N GLN A 85 14.46 -13.95 11.33
CA GLN A 85 15.87 -13.80 11.71
C GLN A 85 16.73 -14.10 10.51
N MET A 86 16.56 -13.31 9.45
CA MET A 86 17.54 -13.14 8.37
C MET A 86 17.06 -12.03 7.41
N PHE A 87 17.99 -11.14 7.05
CA PHE A 87 17.93 -10.08 6.03
C PHE A 87 17.37 -8.71 6.46
N ASN A 88 18.29 -7.90 7.01
CA ASN A 88 18.22 -6.47 7.29
C ASN A 88 18.22 -5.57 6.04
N ASP A 89 18.05 -6.11 4.83
CA ASP A 89 18.28 -5.34 3.62
C ASP A 89 17.03 -5.15 2.74
N SER A 90 16.73 -3.86 2.58
CA SER A 90 16.22 -3.17 1.38
C SER A 90 14.88 -3.61 0.81
N ASN A 91 13.81 -2.86 1.14
CA ASN A 91 12.52 -2.94 0.44
C ASN A 91 11.98 -1.53 0.14
N ILE A 92 12.63 -0.77 -0.74
CA ILE A 92 12.05 0.54 -1.10
C ILE A 92 10.88 0.36 -2.04
N ILE A 93 9.71 0.73 -1.53
CA ILE A 93 8.49 0.74 -2.30
C ILE A 93 8.27 2.14 -2.81
N LEU A 94 8.33 2.27 -4.13
CA LEU A 94 7.90 3.48 -4.81
C LEU A 94 6.40 3.72 -4.52
N GLY A 95 6.06 4.94 -4.12
CA GLY A 95 4.77 5.55 -4.41
C GLY A 95 5.05 6.67 -5.41
N ILE A 96 4.06 7.01 -6.25
CA ILE A 96 4.16 8.18 -7.13
C ILE A 96 2.85 8.94 -6.99
N ASN A 97 2.74 9.72 -5.91
CA ASN A 97 1.54 10.50 -5.66
C ASN A 97 1.40 11.65 -6.66
N GLN A 98 0.38 11.56 -7.52
CA GLN A 98 -0.05 12.63 -8.41
C GLN A 98 -1.27 13.34 -7.80
N GLY A 99 -1.03 14.50 -7.18
CA GLY A 99 -2.09 15.42 -6.77
C GLY A 99 -2.53 15.35 -5.30
N SER A 100 -2.40 16.51 -4.63
CA SER A 100 -2.86 16.87 -3.27
C SER A 100 -2.18 16.21 -2.05
N LYS A 101 -2.24 16.91 -0.90
CA LYS A 101 -1.71 16.50 0.42
C LYS A 101 -2.47 15.32 1.06
N ASP A 102 -3.64 14.96 0.53
CA ASP A 102 -4.55 13.97 1.13
C ASP A 102 -4.43 12.56 0.51
N ALA A 103 -3.21 12.07 0.27
CA ALA A 103 -3.02 10.69 -0.16
C ALA A 103 -2.88 9.76 1.05
N SER A 104 -3.89 8.91 1.27
CA SER A 104 -3.71 7.70 2.06
C SER A 104 -3.36 6.56 1.09
N ILE A 105 -2.07 6.29 0.93
CA ILE A 105 -1.70 4.92 0.58
C ILE A 105 -2.23 4.08 1.75
N LYS A 106 -3.08 3.09 1.49
CA LYS A 106 -3.43 2.14 2.54
C LYS A 106 -2.26 1.16 2.67
N GLU A 107 -1.20 1.65 3.33
CA GLU A 107 0.12 1.04 3.50
C GLU A 107 0.06 -0.42 4.00
N GLY A 108 -1.02 -0.78 4.69
CA GLY A 108 -1.33 -2.14 5.13
C GLY A 108 -1.30 -3.19 4.02
N GLU A 109 -1.79 -2.90 2.81
CA GLU A 109 -1.86 -3.93 1.74
C GLU A 109 -0.51 -4.10 1.01
N LEU A 110 0.23 -3.01 0.80
CA LEU A 110 1.56 -2.98 0.18
C LEU A 110 2.57 -3.85 0.95
N SER A 111 2.50 -3.78 2.27
CA SER A 111 3.39 -4.49 3.21
C SER A 111 3.05 -5.98 3.35
N THR A 112 1.76 -6.35 3.35
CA THR A 112 1.35 -7.79 3.39
C THR A 112 1.84 -8.58 2.17
N ASN A 113 2.03 -7.91 1.02
CA ASN A 113 2.53 -8.53 -0.20
C ASN A 113 4.04 -8.83 -0.11
N ILE A 114 4.79 -7.95 0.55
CA ILE A 114 6.26 -8.03 0.66
C ILE A 114 6.69 -9.05 1.72
N ILE A 115 6.01 -9.07 2.87
CA ILE A 115 6.31 -10.01 3.96
C ILE A 115 6.08 -11.47 3.50
N LYS A 116 5.02 -11.74 2.72
CA LYS A 116 4.76 -13.10 2.19
C LYS A 116 5.62 -13.49 0.98
N ASN A 117 6.03 -12.54 0.13
CA ASN A 117 6.96 -12.86 -0.96
C ASN A 117 8.34 -13.29 -0.42
N LYS A 118 8.79 -12.74 0.71
CA LYS A 118 9.96 -13.24 1.44
C LYS A 118 9.76 -14.67 1.99
N MET A 119 8.53 -15.05 2.36
CA MET A 119 8.17 -16.40 2.82
C MET A 119 8.01 -17.44 1.69
N LYS A 120 7.67 -17.02 0.46
CA LYS A 120 7.57 -17.95 -0.69
C LYS A 120 8.92 -18.35 -1.28
N VAL A 121 9.97 -17.54 -1.06
CA VAL A 121 11.33 -17.84 -1.54
C VAL A 121 12.04 -18.89 -0.67
N SER A 122 11.56 -19.14 0.55
CA SER A 122 12.11 -20.13 1.49
C SER A 122 11.48 -21.53 1.37
N VAL A 123 10.63 -21.76 0.35
CA VAL A 123 10.08 -23.08 0.03
C VAL A 123 10.50 -23.43 -1.41
N PRO A 124 11.19 -24.55 -1.65
CA PRO A 124 11.50 -25.02 -3.00
C PRO A 124 10.18 -25.20 -3.77
N ILE A 125 10.08 -24.61 -4.96
CA ILE A 125 8.91 -24.78 -5.83
C ILE A 125 9.25 -25.93 -6.79
N ASP A 126 8.68 -27.10 -6.52
CA ASP A 126 8.54 -28.15 -7.52
C ASP A 126 7.65 -27.65 -8.67
N GLN A 127 8.08 -27.97 -9.89
CA GLN A 127 7.42 -27.62 -11.13
C GLN A 127 6.16 -28.47 -11.29
N ASP A 128 4.98 -27.84 -11.35
CA ASP A 128 3.77 -28.51 -11.84
C ASP A 128 3.43 -28.00 -13.24
N GLU A 129 3.45 -28.95 -14.17
CA GLU A 129 3.19 -28.86 -15.60
C GLU A 129 1.78 -28.32 -15.93
N GLU A 130 1.71 -27.46 -16.95
CA GLU A 130 0.46 -27.06 -17.59
C GLU A 130 -0.18 -28.24 -18.33
N VAL A 131 -1.35 -28.70 -17.87
CA VAL A 131 -2.25 -29.50 -18.71
C VAL A 131 -3.31 -28.58 -19.31
N VAL A 132 -3.13 -28.34 -20.60
CA VAL A 132 -4.10 -27.74 -21.52
C VAL A 132 -5.28 -28.70 -21.72
N THR A 133 -6.51 -28.26 -21.48
CA THR A 133 -7.66 -28.76 -22.24
C THR A 133 -8.71 -27.68 -22.50
N THR A 134 -9.16 -27.70 -23.75
CA THR A 134 -10.04 -26.81 -24.48
C THR A 134 -11.54 -27.15 -24.32
N SER A 135 -12.34 -26.09 -24.21
CA SER A 135 -13.65 -25.86 -24.87
C SER A 135 -14.97 -26.52 -24.40
N ASN A 136 -15.96 -25.62 -24.23
CA ASN A 136 -17.39 -25.62 -24.62
C ASN A 136 -18.53 -25.97 -23.64
N SER A 137 -19.32 -24.92 -23.35
CA SER A 137 -20.79 -24.76 -23.30
C SER A 137 -21.69 -25.87 -22.71
N ASP A 138 -22.51 -25.55 -21.70
CA ASP A 138 -23.88 -25.01 -21.84
C ASP A 138 -24.61 -24.94 -20.48
N HIS A 139 -25.59 -24.03 -20.41
CA HIS A 139 -26.49 -23.79 -19.28
C HIS A 139 -27.30 -25.02 -18.84
N GLN A 140 -27.56 -25.15 -17.53
CA GLN A 140 -28.93 -25.09 -16.96
C GLN A 140 -28.95 -25.13 -15.43
N ASN A 141 -29.93 -24.42 -14.87
CA ASN A 141 -30.27 -24.25 -13.46
C ASN A 141 -30.65 -25.56 -12.77
N GLU A 142 -30.32 -25.71 -11.49
CA GLU A 142 -31.18 -26.32 -10.46
C GLU A 142 -30.56 -26.14 -9.05
N GLU A 143 -31.23 -25.36 -8.19
CA GLU A 143 -31.25 -25.58 -6.72
C GLU A 143 -32.26 -26.71 -6.47
N PRO A 144 -32.11 -27.60 -5.45
CA PRO A 144 -32.37 -27.17 -4.07
C PRO A 144 -31.76 -28.01 -2.90
N THR A 145 -31.96 -27.44 -1.70
CA THR A 145 -32.29 -28.11 -0.40
C THR A 145 -31.21 -28.79 0.46
N ARG A 146 -30.80 -28.01 1.47
CA ARG A 146 -30.77 -28.33 2.92
C ARG A 146 -31.28 -29.72 3.33
N SER A 147 -30.39 -30.55 3.85
CA SER A 147 -30.73 -31.56 4.86
C SER A 147 -29.72 -31.52 6.01
N THR A 148 -30.27 -31.26 7.19
CA THR A 148 -29.70 -31.45 8.52
C THR A 148 -29.41 -32.93 8.73
N ASN A 149 -28.21 -33.26 9.23
CA ASN A 149 -28.04 -34.44 10.08
C ASN A 149 -27.16 -34.07 11.27
N VAL A 150 -27.81 -34.16 12.43
CA VAL A 150 -27.24 -34.13 13.77
C VAL A 150 -26.87 -35.57 14.07
N ASP A 151 -25.61 -35.84 14.41
CA ASP A 151 -25.25 -37.04 15.15
C ASP A 151 -24.40 -36.64 16.36
N ASN A 152 -25.04 -36.79 17.52
CA ASN A 152 -24.44 -36.73 18.85
C ASN A 152 -23.79 -38.08 19.16
N ILE A 153 -22.54 -38.09 19.61
CA ILE A 153 -22.03 -39.13 20.51
C ILE A 153 -21.30 -38.45 21.68
N SER A 154 -21.64 -38.91 22.87
CA SER A 154 -21.40 -38.32 24.18
C SER A 154 -20.21 -38.92 24.92
N ASP A 155 -19.83 -38.19 25.99
CA ASP A 155 -19.19 -38.61 27.25
C ASP A 155 -17.65 -38.76 27.29
N ASN A 156 -16.91 -38.28 28.30
CA ASN A 156 -17.15 -37.38 29.44
C ASN A 156 -15.79 -36.99 30.08
N ASN A 157 -15.69 -35.73 30.52
CA ASN A 157 -14.98 -35.19 31.69
C ASN A 157 -13.46 -35.37 31.90
N ILE A 158 -12.71 -34.28 31.77
CA ILE A 158 -11.83 -33.77 32.86
C ILE A 158 -12.00 -32.25 32.95
N SER A 159 -12.55 -31.80 34.08
CA SER A 159 -12.70 -30.41 34.49
C SER A 159 -11.36 -29.81 34.94
N GLY A 160 -10.99 -28.68 34.35
CA GLY A 160 -9.88 -27.84 34.80
C GLY A 160 -10.07 -26.42 34.31
N ASP A 161 -10.83 -25.64 35.09
CA ASP A 161 -10.91 -24.17 35.13
C ASP A 161 -10.35 -23.41 33.90
N GLU A 162 -11.12 -23.42 32.79
CA GLU A 162 -10.89 -22.47 31.69
C GLU A 162 -11.49 -21.12 32.11
N SER A 163 -10.64 -20.27 32.68
CA SER A 163 -10.86 -18.83 32.64
C SER A 163 -11.20 -18.44 31.20
N GLU A 164 -12.37 -17.86 30.97
CA GLU A 164 -12.89 -17.40 29.67
C GLU A 164 -11.76 -16.92 28.75
N ILE A 165 -11.33 -17.77 27.82
CA ILE A 165 -10.36 -17.37 26.80
C ILE A 165 -11.10 -16.32 25.96
N PRO A 166 -10.65 -15.05 25.93
CA PRO A 166 -11.28 -14.05 25.08
C PRO A 166 -11.27 -14.58 23.66
N ASN A 167 -12.33 -14.34 22.90
CA ASN A 167 -12.39 -14.73 21.49
C ASN A 167 -11.29 -13.95 20.73
N LEU A 168 -10.06 -14.49 20.72
CA LEU A 168 -8.85 -13.82 20.27
C LEU A 168 -8.98 -13.55 18.77
N THR A 169 -8.82 -12.28 18.40
CA THR A 169 -8.76 -11.88 16.99
C THR A 169 -7.51 -12.49 16.33
N ASP A 170 -7.48 -12.55 15.01
CA ASP A 170 -6.28 -13.00 14.31
C ASP A 170 -5.08 -12.07 14.52
N PHE A 171 -5.35 -10.78 14.78
CA PHE A 171 -4.32 -9.82 15.18
C PHE A 171 -3.73 -10.18 16.55
N ASP A 172 -4.56 -10.53 17.54
CA ASP A 172 -4.09 -10.99 18.84
C ASP A 172 -3.21 -12.24 18.70
N LYS A 173 -3.66 -13.21 17.92
CA LYS A 173 -2.89 -14.44 17.65
C LYS A 173 -1.56 -14.13 16.95
N ALA A 174 -1.52 -13.15 16.06
CA ALA A 174 -0.30 -12.74 15.37
C ALA A 174 0.70 -12.09 16.35
N TYR A 175 0.23 -11.21 17.22
CA TYR A 175 1.06 -10.57 18.25
C TYR A 175 1.64 -11.57 19.24
N TYR A 176 0.82 -12.49 19.78
CA TYR A 176 1.30 -13.48 20.76
C TYR A 176 2.26 -14.53 20.19
N LYS A 177 2.40 -14.61 18.86
CA LYS A 177 3.42 -15.43 18.20
C LYS A 177 4.79 -14.74 18.09
N LEU A 178 4.87 -13.43 18.33
CA LEU A 178 6.13 -12.68 18.25
C LEU A 178 7.06 -13.09 19.41
N ASP A 179 8.37 -13.21 19.13
CA ASP A 179 9.36 -13.44 20.19
C ASP A 179 9.64 -12.10 20.89
N PRO A 180 9.32 -11.96 22.20
CA PRO A 180 9.52 -10.71 22.92
C PRO A 180 10.99 -10.25 22.96
N ARG A 181 11.94 -11.18 22.82
CA ARG A 181 13.38 -10.87 22.81
C ARG A 181 13.83 -10.20 21.51
N LYS A 182 13.02 -10.30 20.45
CA LYS A 182 13.28 -9.70 19.14
C LYS A 182 12.50 -8.42 18.90
N MET A 183 11.58 -8.04 19.82
CA MET A 183 10.84 -6.80 19.70
C MET A 183 11.76 -5.58 19.87
N TRP A 184 11.41 -4.48 19.21
CA TRP A 184 12.20 -3.27 19.24
C TRP A 184 12.01 -2.51 20.56
N LYS A 185 13.04 -2.60 21.41
CA LYS A 185 13.14 -1.80 22.64
C LYS A 185 13.95 -0.54 22.39
N LEU A 186 13.31 0.62 22.57
CA LEU A 186 13.93 1.94 22.47
C LEU A 186 14.79 2.26 23.71
N LYS A 187 15.62 3.32 23.62
CA LYS A 187 16.45 3.76 24.76
C LYS A 187 15.66 4.13 26.01
N SER A 188 14.45 4.66 25.84
CA SER A 188 13.50 4.94 26.92
C SER A 188 13.03 3.68 27.65
N GLY A 189 13.19 2.51 27.04
CA GLY A 189 12.63 1.24 27.49
C GLY A 189 11.28 0.91 26.86
N THR A 190 10.69 1.82 26.09
CA THR A 190 9.46 1.60 25.30
C THR A 190 9.67 0.45 24.31
N VAL A 191 8.69 -0.45 24.20
CA VAL A 191 8.68 -1.54 23.22
C VAL A 191 7.69 -1.19 22.11
N VAL A 192 8.19 -0.96 20.89
CA VAL A 192 7.40 -0.37 19.79
C VAL A 192 6.22 -1.26 19.41
N GLU A 193 6.43 -2.55 19.19
CA GLU A 193 5.37 -3.51 18.83
C GLU A 193 4.25 -3.56 19.87
N LYS A 194 4.61 -3.42 21.16
CA LYS A 194 3.64 -3.43 22.26
C LYS A 194 2.75 -2.18 22.21
N VAL A 195 3.34 -1.00 22.02
CA VAL A 195 2.60 0.27 21.89
C VAL A 195 1.63 0.19 20.72
N LEU A 196 2.10 -0.27 19.56
CA LEU A 196 1.26 -0.41 18.37
C LEU A 196 0.13 -1.44 18.59
N TYR A 197 0.43 -2.58 19.21
CA TYR A 197 -0.57 -3.60 19.50
C TYR A 197 -1.68 -3.10 20.43
N GLU A 198 -1.32 -2.47 21.55
CA GLU A 198 -2.29 -1.96 22.53
C GLU A 198 -3.23 -0.92 21.91
N TYR A 199 -2.69 -0.03 21.08
CA TYR A 199 -3.49 0.97 20.37
C TYR A 199 -4.34 0.34 19.25
N ALA A 200 -3.73 -0.42 18.34
CA ALA A 200 -4.41 -0.99 17.18
C ALA A 200 -5.56 -1.92 17.59
N ARG A 201 -5.38 -2.72 18.65
CA ARG A 201 -6.44 -3.60 19.19
C ARG A 201 -7.69 -2.83 19.64
N SER A 202 -7.55 -1.56 20.02
CA SER A 202 -8.68 -0.72 20.43
C SER A 202 -9.42 -0.08 19.25
N LEU A 203 -8.83 -0.09 18.06
CA LEU A 203 -9.42 0.50 16.87
C LEU A 203 -10.60 -0.33 16.38
N SER A 204 -11.67 0.35 15.98
CA SER A 204 -12.84 -0.32 15.43
C SER A 204 -12.75 -0.58 13.92
N TYR A 205 -11.59 -0.32 13.33
CA TYR A 205 -11.34 -0.38 11.90
C TYR A 205 -9.91 -0.89 11.65
N GLU A 206 -9.70 -1.54 10.51
CA GLU A 206 -8.37 -2.01 10.11
C GLU A 206 -7.46 -0.82 9.77
N SER A 207 -6.27 -0.82 10.35
CA SER A 207 -5.21 0.18 10.17
C SER A 207 -3.87 -0.51 9.87
N CYS A 208 -2.93 0.20 9.25
CA CYS A 208 -1.57 -0.26 8.97
C CYS A 208 -0.84 -0.76 10.24
N LEU A 209 -1.20 -0.23 11.41
CA LEU A 209 -0.67 -0.63 12.71
C LEU A 209 -0.99 -2.10 13.05
N HIS A 210 -2.07 -2.67 12.51
CA HIS A 210 -2.40 -4.10 12.66
C HIS A 210 -1.40 -5.03 11.95
N SER A 211 -0.56 -4.47 11.08
CA SER A 211 0.54 -5.15 10.41
C SER A 211 1.91 -4.64 10.88
N PHE A 212 1.98 -3.90 12.00
CA PHE A 212 3.21 -3.30 12.55
C PHE A 212 3.93 -2.38 11.56
N ILE A 213 3.17 -1.65 10.75
CA ILE A 213 3.70 -0.66 9.80
C ILE A 213 3.51 0.73 10.39
N ILE A 214 4.58 1.51 10.47
CA ILE A 214 4.57 2.89 10.93
C ILE A 214 5.04 3.81 9.80
N ASN A 215 4.42 4.98 9.66
CA ASN A 215 4.85 5.99 8.70
C ASN A 215 5.09 7.34 9.39
N ASP A 216 5.94 8.16 8.79
CA ASP A 216 6.39 9.46 9.33
C ASP A 216 5.33 10.57 9.28
N THR A 217 4.20 10.32 8.60
CA THR A 217 3.08 11.27 8.45
C THR A 217 1.85 10.92 9.27
N ASP A 218 1.85 9.79 9.98
CA ASP A 218 0.73 9.31 10.78
C ASP A 218 0.74 9.97 12.15
N GLU A 219 -0.05 11.05 12.26
CA GLU A 219 -0.18 11.81 13.51
C GLU A 219 -0.82 10.98 14.64
N GLU A 220 -1.69 9.99 14.32
CA GLU A 220 -2.25 9.10 15.33
C GLU A 220 -1.16 8.20 15.91
N ALA A 221 -0.37 7.55 15.05
CA ALA A 221 0.76 6.73 15.47
C ALA A 221 1.82 7.55 16.22
N LYS A 222 2.12 8.76 15.75
CA LYS A 222 3.07 9.68 16.38
C LYS A 222 2.67 10.06 17.80
N SER A 223 1.37 10.29 18.02
CA SER A 223 0.84 10.63 19.35
C SER A 223 0.99 9.52 20.40
N LEU A 224 1.32 8.30 19.99
CA LEU A 224 1.54 7.16 20.89
C LEU A 224 2.93 7.17 21.53
N PHE A 225 3.87 7.95 20.99
CA PHE A 225 5.26 7.97 21.40
C PHE A 225 5.65 9.34 21.96
N SER A 226 6.69 9.36 22.79
CA SER A 226 7.38 10.60 23.12
C SER A 226 8.08 11.18 21.88
N GLU A 227 8.41 12.47 21.89
CA GLU A 227 9.14 13.09 20.79
C GLU A 227 10.52 12.44 20.61
N GLU A 228 11.18 12.07 21.72
CA GLU A 228 12.45 11.35 21.71
C GLU A 228 12.32 9.96 21.10
N ASP A 229 11.30 9.20 21.49
CA ASP A 229 11.04 7.85 20.95
C ASP A 229 10.71 7.90 19.45
N TRP A 230 9.87 8.85 19.02
CA TRP A 230 9.51 9.02 17.61
C TRP A 230 10.74 9.38 16.77
N ASN A 231 11.54 10.32 17.24
CA ASN A 231 12.79 10.71 16.58
C ASN A 231 13.78 9.54 16.54
N GLU A 232 13.87 8.72 17.60
CA GLU A 232 14.67 7.50 17.59
C GLU A 232 14.18 6.53 16.51
N ILE A 233 12.87 6.25 16.46
CA ILE A 233 12.27 5.33 15.48
C ILE A 233 12.60 5.77 14.04
N PHE A 234 12.49 7.06 13.73
CA PHE A 234 12.70 7.55 12.36
C PHE A 234 14.14 7.97 12.04
N ALA A 235 15.05 7.98 13.01
CA ALA A 235 16.48 8.20 12.78
C ALA A 235 17.32 6.92 12.83
N PHE A 236 16.78 5.82 13.40
CA PHE A 236 17.50 4.57 13.58
C PHE A 236 17.84 3.90 12.24
N GLU A 237 19.12 3.55 12.05
CA GLU A 237 19.68 2.82 10.91
C GLU A 237 19.12 3.22 9.53
N LEU A 238 18.97 4.53 9.29
CA LEU A 238 18.45 5.03 8.03
C LEU A 238 19.26 4.53 6.84
N LYS A 239 18.59 3.82 5.93
CA LYS A 239 19.19 3.36 4.68
C LYS A 239 19.51 4.58 3.81
N LYS A 240 20.77 4.66 3.36
CA LYS A 240 21.25 5.78 2.54
C LYS A 240 20.59 5.73 1.16
N MET A 241 20.08 6.86 0.71
CA MET A 241 19.59 6.97 -0.66
C MET A 241 20.74 6.73 -1.68
N PRO A 242 20.48 6.00 -2.77
CA PRO A 242 21.50 5.78 -3.78
C PRO A 242 22.02 7.09 -4.37
N LYS A 243 23.32 7.10 -4.66
CA LYS A 243 23.95 8.19 -5.38
C LYS A 243 23.69 8.01 -6.86
N ILE A 244 23.37 9.12 -7.53
CA ILE A 244 23.25 9.18 -8.98
C ILE A 244 24.59 9.59 -9.57
N ASP A 245 24.94 9.01 -10.71
CA ASP A 245 26.21 9.28 -11.39
C ASP A 245 26.38 10.78 -11.70
N LYS A 246 27.61 11.28 -11.56
CA LYS A 246 27.91 12.70 -11.76
C LYS A 246 27.62 13.17 -13.18
N SER A 247 27.85 12.33 -14.19
CA SER A 247 27.56 12.66 -15.60
C SER A 247 26.07 12.89 -15.82
N ILE A 248 25.22 12.06 -15.23
CA ILE A 248 23.76 12.20 -15.27
C ILE A 248 23.33 13.51 -14.59
N ILE A 249 23.86 13.79 -13.40
CA ILE A 249 23.57 15.04 -12.68
C ILE A 249 24.03 16.25 -13.48
N ASN A 250 25.19 16.19 -14.12
CA ASN A 250 25.71 17.27 -14.96
C ASN A 250 24.82 17.50 -16.19
N LEU A 251 24.29 16.43 -16.79
CA LEU A 251 23.35 16.53 -17.91
C LEU A 251 22.02 17.18 -17.48
N MET A 252 21.43 16.76 -16.35
CA MET A 252 20.23 17.42 -15.80
C MET A 252 20.48 18.90 -15.53
N LYS A 253 21.64 19.25 -14.95
CA LYS A 253 22.04 20.66 -14.72
C LYS A 253 22.20 21.44 -16.02
N LYS A 254 22.83 20.84 -17.05
CA LYS A 254 22.95 21.44 -18.39
C LYS A 254 21.58 21.81 -18.97
N TYR A 255 20.55 20.99 -18.73
CA TYR A 255 19.19 21.24 -19.18
C TYR A 255 18.34 22.12 -18.25
N SER A 256 18.86 22.49 -17.08
CA SER A 256 18.15 23.27 -16.08
C SER A 256 18.29 24.77 -16.32
N VAL A 257 17.77 25.23 -17.46
CA VAL A 257 17.66 26.66 -17.80
C VAL A 257 16.25 27.16 -17.54
N THR A 258 16.04 28.47 -17.57
CA THR A 258 14.73 29.12 -17.38
C THR A 258 14.15 29.73 -18.65
N ASP A 259 14.91 29.71 -19.74
CA ASP A 259 14.50 30.26 -21.03
C ASP A 259 14.35 29.14 -22.07
N LEU A 260 13.18 29.09 -22.72
CA LEU A 260 12.88 28.04 -23.70
C LEU A 260 13.74 28.17 -24.96
N THR A 261 14.13 29.38 -25.35
CA THR A 261 14.97 29.60 -26.54
C THR A 261 16.40 29.12 -26.32
N GLU A 262 16.95 29.36 -25.14
CA GLU A 262 18.24 28.80 -24.69
C GLU A 262 18.15 27.28 -24.62
N PHE A 263 17.11 26.75 -23.98
CA PHE A 263 16.90 25.31 -23.88
C PHE A 263 16.83 24.63 -25.25
N ARG A 264 16.13 25.25 -26.21
CA ARG A 264 16.03 24.76 -27.60
C ARG A 264 17.42 24.56 -28.20
N LYS A 265 18.35 25.51 -28.02
CA LYS A 265 19.72 25.36 -28.51
C LYS A 265 20.42 24.17 -27.85
N ILE A 266 20.30 24.06 -26.52
CA ILE A 266 21.00 23.06 -25.71
C ILE A 266 20.46 21.63 -25.95
N ILE A 267 19.13 21.46 -26.12
CA ILE A 267 18.50 20.15 -26.26
C ILE A 267 18.71 19.54 -27.65
N PHE A 268 18.97 20.35 -28.68
CA PHE A 268 19.30 19.85 -30.02
C PHE A 268 20.80 19.60 -30.23
N ASP A 269 21.65 20.10 -29.33
CA ASP A 269 23.07 19.75 -29.31
C ASP A 269 23.27 18.27 -28.90
N PRO A 270 24.31 17.59 -29.43
CA PRO A 270 24.66 16.25 -28.99
C PRO A 270 24.82 16.17 -27.45
N PHE A 271 24.11 15.22 -26.83
CA PHE A 271 24.20 14.98 -25.38
C PHE A 271 25.45 14.17 -24.99
N LEU A 272 26.12 13.55 -25.97
CA LEU A 272 27.40 12.88 -25.81
C LEU A 272 28.54 13.73 -26.39
N PRO A 273 29.78 13.58 -25.87
CA PRO A 273 30.95 14.25 -26.44
C PRO A 273 31.15 13.89 -27.92
N THR A 274 31.62 14.86 -28.70
CA THR A 274 31.90 14.69 -30.13
C THR A 274 32.84 13.51 -30.38
N GLY A 275 32.49 12.65 -31.36
CA GLY A 275 33.26 11.45 -31.69
C GLY A 275 32.92 10.22 -30.85
N THR A 276 32.05 10.33 -29.83
CA THR A 276 31.61 9.19 -29.04
C THR A 276 30.50 8.42 -29.76
N SER A 277 30.68 7.11 -29.96
CA SER A 277 29.62 6.24 -30.46
C SER A 277 28.65 5.85 -29.34
N TYR A 278 27.35 5.87 -29.64
CA TYR A 278 26.34 5.46 -28.67
C TYR A 278 26.44 3.96 -28.37
N SER A 279 26.41 3.62 -27.08
CA SER A 279 26.28 2.26 -26.56
C SER A 279 25.15 2.23 -25.55
N ASN A 280 24.14 1.38 -25.77
CA ASN A 280 23.01 1.29 -24.84
C ASN A 280 23.43 0.80 -23.45
N LYS A 281 24.47 -0.03 -23.35
CA LYS A 281 24.94 -0.53 -22.04
C LYS A 281 25.50 0.60 -21.17
N GLU A 282 26.20 1.55 -21.78
CA GLU A 282 26.94 2.60 -21.08
C GLU A 282 26.16 3.92 -20.99
N HIS A 283 25.40 4.24 -22.03
CA HIS A 283 24.80 5.55 -22.22
C HIS A 283 23.28 5.57 -22.04
N PHE A 284 22.66 4.45 -21.65
CA PHE A 284 21.20 4.37 -21.51
C PHE A 284 20.65 5.45 -20.58
N ASP A 285 21.27 5.68 -19.43
CA ASP A 285 20.76 6.66 -18.46
C ASP A 285 20.87 8.10 -18.98
N LEU A 286 21.98 8.43 -19.65
CA LEU A 286 22.15 9.73 -20.30
C LEU A 286 21.10 9.94 -21.40
N ASN A 287 20.87 8.91 -22.21
CA ASN A 287 19.84 8.95 -23.25
C ASN A 287 18.43 9.03 -22.66
N TYR A 288 18.15 8.32 -21.57
CA TYR A 288 16.87 8.42 -20.85
C TYR A 288 16.61 9.86 -20.38
N ILE A 289 17.59 10.51 -19.74
CA ILE A 289 17.47 11.91 -19.34
C ILE A 289 17.24 12.81 -20.56
N HIS A 290 18.05 12.66 -21.61
CA HIS A 290 17.90 13.44 -22.83
C HIS A 290 16.50 13.30 -23.44
N VAL A 291 15.99 12.08 -23.56
CA VAL A 291 14.65 11.81 -24.10
C VAL A 291 13.56 12.36 -23.20
N ALA A 292 13.67 12.23 -21.87
CA ALA A 292 12.70 12.78 -20.94
C ALA A 292 12.57 14.31 -21.09
N TYR A 293 13.70 15.02 -21.13
CA TYR A 293 13.72 16.46 -21.38
C TYR A 293 13.18 16.82 -22.77
N LYS A 294 13.48 16.01 -23.81
CA LYS A 294 12.95 16.22 -25.17
C LYS A 294 11.44 16.01 -25.27
N ILE A 295 10.85 15.15 -24.43
CA ILE A 295 9.40 14.98 -24.37
C ILE A 295 8.77 16.15 -23.61
N MET A 296 9.37 16.62 -22.51
CA MET A 296 8.87 17.80 -21.81
C MET A 296 9.00 19.08 -22.66
N HIS A 297 10.04 19.16 -23.49
CA HIS A 297 10.20 20.22 -24.50
C HIS A 297 8.96 20.39 -25.38
N THR A 298 8.39 19.29 -25.90
CA THR A 298 7.24 19.42 -26.81
C THR A 298 6.03 20.01 -26.10
N PHE A 299 5.83 19.67 -24.82
CA PHE A 299 4.77 20.29 -24.03
C PHE A 299 5.04 21.75 -23.73
N TRP A 300 6.29 22.13 -23.42
CA TRP A 300 6.66 23.53 -23.19
C TRP A 300 6.53 24.42 -24.45
N GLU A 301 6.59 23.85 -25.65
CA GLU A 301 6.35 24.59 -26.89
C GLU A 301 4.85 24.73 -27.21
N ASP A 302 4.03 23.76 -26.79
CA ASP A 302 2.61 23.69 -27.13
C ASP A 302 1.73 24.53 -26.17
N ASP A 303 1.99 24.48 -24.86
CA ASP A 303 1.16 25.11 -23.83
C ASP A 303 1.96 25.41 -22.54
N ASP A 304 2.06 26.69 -22.18
CA ASP A 304 2.72 27.17 -20.96
C ASP A 304 2.10 26.64 -19.65
N ASN A 305 0.91 26.03 -19.69
CA ASN A 305 0.21 25.50 -18.53
C ASN A 305 -0.26 24.04 -18.68
N PHE A 306 0.40 23.25 -19.54
CA PHE A 306 0.00 21.85 -19.76
C PHE A 306 -0.01 21.01 -18.47
N ALA A 307 0.77 21.41 -17.44
CA ALA A 307 0.89 20.67 -16.19
C ALA A 307 -0.38 20.74 -15.32
N LEU A 308 -1.34 21.61 -15.60
CA LEU A 308 -2.57 21.78 -14.81
C LEU A 308 -3.71 22.26 -15.72
N ASP A 309 -3.95 21.51 -16.80
CA ASP A 309 -5.07 21.73 -17.70
C ASP A 309 -6.33 20.98 -17.20
N PRO A 310 -7.40 21.68 -16.79
CA PRO A 310 -8.63 21.06 -16.30
C PRO A 310 -9.42 20.32 -17.40
N SER A 311 -9.08 20.52 -18.68
CA SER A 311 -9.68 19.78 -19.79
C SER A 311 -9.11 18.36 -19.93
N LYS A 312 -7.94 18.08 -19.33
CA LYS A 312 -7.29 16.77 -19.39
C LYS A 312 -7.73 15.90 -18.22
N LEU A 313 -8.09 14.66 -18.54
CA LEU A 313 -8.33 13.63 -17.53
C LEU A 313 -7.01 13.07 -16.99
N GLU A 314 -7.04 12.52 -15.79
CA GLU A 314 -5.89 11.88 -15.12
C GLU A 314 -5.14 10.90 -16.04
N GLY A 315 -5.87 10.06 -16.78
CA GLY A 315 -5.29 9.10 -17.72
C GLY A 315 -4.43 9.75 -18.81
N TRP A 316 -4.73 10.99 -19.20
CA TRP A 316 -3.90 11.73 -20.15
C TRP A 316 -2.52 12.01 -19.56
N TYR A 317 -2.45 12.48 -18.31
CA TYR A 317 -1.18 12.74 -17.64
C TYR A 317 -0.40 11.47 -17.37
N GLN A 318 -1.09 10.40 -16.96
CA GLN A 318 -0.47 9.08 -16.78
C GLN A 318 0.20 8.59 -18.06
N LEU A 319 -0.43 8.76 -19.21
CA LEU A 319 0.09 8.30 -20.50
C LEU A 319 1.14 9.24 -21.10
N ASN A 320 0.97 10.54 -20.99
CA ASN A 320 1.76 11.53 -21.74
C ASN A 320 2.92 12.13 -20.93
N ILE A 321 2.80 12.20 -19.59
CA ILE A 321 3.86 12.69 -18.71
C ILE A 321 4.50 11.50 -18.00
N TRP A 322 3.73 10.81 -17.17
CA TRP A 322 4.29 9.87 -16.20
C TRP A 322 4.76 8.57 -16.84
N GLY A 323 4.07 8.07 -17.87
CA GLY A 323 4.51 6.92 -18.65
C GLY A 323 5.91 7.12 -19.22
N PRO A 324 6.14 8.18 -20.02
CA PRO A 324 7.47 8.47 -20.54
C PRO A 324 8.54 8.73 -19.48
N LEU A 325 8.20 9.40 -18.37
CA LEU A 325 9.18 9.70 -17.31
C LEU A 325 9.54 8.45 -16.48
N ILE A 326 8.58 7.62 -16.11
CA ILE A 326 8.80 6.48 -15.21
C ILE A 326 9.14 5.22 -16.00
N ASP A 327 8.29 4.80 -16.92
CA ASP A 327 8.40 3.50 -17.60
C ASP A 327 9.69 3.43 -18.42
N SER A 328 10.09 4.55 -19.03
CA SER A 328 11.32 4.63 -19.80
C SER A 328 12.57 4.39 -18.96
N ALA A 329 12.55 4.73 -17.66
CA ALA A 329 13.70 4.54 -16.78
C ALA A 329 14.04 3.05 -16.61
N PHE A 330 13.06 2.15 -16.76
CA PHE A 330 13.21 0.72 -16.51
C PHE A 330 13.42 -0.11 -17.79
N ARG A 331 13.45 0.51 -18.98
CA ARG A 331 13.50 -0.23 -20.27
C ARG A 331 14.76 -1.09 -20.45
N ASN A 332 15.90 -0.72 -19.87
CA ASN A 332 17.12 -1.52 -19.89
C ASN A 332 17.22 -2.53 -18.73
N SER A 333 16.17 -2.67 -17.91
CA SER A 333 16.18 -3.54 -16.74
C SER A 333 15.36 -4.81 -16.97
N SER A 334 15.54 -5.80 -16.09
CA SER A 334 14.69 -6.99 -16.00
C SER A 334 13.36 -6.71 -15.30
N ILE A 335 13.12 -5.48 -14.83
CA ILE A 335 11.90 -5.09 -14.12
C ILE A 335 10.94 -4.38 -15.08
N ASN A 336 9.67 -4.80 -15.05
CA ASN A 336 8.58 -4.14 -15.76
C ASN A 336 7.69 -3.39 -14.77
N LEU A 337 7.26 -2.19 -15.16
CA LEU A 337 6.11 -1.54 -14.55
C LEU A 337 4.85 -2.01 -15.27
N ILE A 338 3.96 -2.70 -14.56
CA ILE A 338 2.71 -3.21 -15.10
C ILE A 338 1.60 -2.26 -14.66
N ARG A 339 1.06 -1.47 -15.61
CA ARG A 339 -0.02 -0.50 -15.36
C ARG A 339 -1.43 -1.10 -15.49
N VAL A 340 -2.44 -0.41 -14.96
CA VAL A 340 -3.89 -0.61 -15.16
C VAL A 340 -4.45 -1.95 -14.63
N ASP A 341 -4.02 -3.08 -15.19
CA ASP A 341 -4.48 -4.42 -14.81
C ASP A 341 -3.41 -5.24 -14.05
N GLY A 342 -2.28 -4.59 -13.76
CA GLY A 342 -1.20 -5.13 -12.94
C GLY A 342 -1.62 -5.25 -11.48
N MET A 343 -2.34 -6.32 -11.16
CA MET A 343 -2.74 -6.61 -9.78
C MET A 343 -1.62 -7.28 -9.00
N SER A 344 -1.54 -6.98 -7.70
CA SER A 344 -0.60 -7.70 -6.85
C SER A 344 -0.99 -9.17 -6.81
N ARG A 345 -0.09 -10.01 -7.31
CA ARG A 345 -0.25 -11.46 -7.30
C ARG A 345 -0.21 -11.97 -5.87
N ALA A 346 0.63 -11.38 -5.01
CA ALA A 346 0.69 -11.73 -3.60
C ALA A 346 -0.63 -11.44 -2.88
N SER A 347 -1.24 -10.28 -3.13
CA SER A 347 -2.54 -9.95 -2.53
C SER A 347 -3.64 -10.88 -3.03
N SER A 348 -3.64 -11.18 -4.33
CA SER A 348 -4.63 -12.08 -4.90
C SER A 348 -4.47 -13.50 -4.37
N ASP A 349 -3.26 -14.04 -4.33
CA ASP A 349 -2.97 -15.37 -3.79
C ASP A 349 -3.42 -15.44 -2.32
N ARG A 350 -3.10 -14.43 -1.50
CA ARG A 350 -3.52 -14.36 -0.09
C ARG A 350 -5.04 -14.43 0.06
N LYS A 351 -5.80 -13.65 -0.74
CA LYS A 351 -7.26 -13.63 -0.64
C LYS A 351 -7.92 -14.92 -1.14
N ASN A 352 -7.19 -15.74 -1.91
CA ASN A 352 -7.71 -16.98 -2.50
C ASN A 352 -7.09 -18.24 -1.91
N GLN A 353 -6.26 -18.14 -0.87
CA GLN A 353 -5.54 -19.28 -0.30
C GLN A 353 -6.49 -20.42 0.09
N ASP A 354 -7.67 -20.08 0.64
CA ASP A 354 -8.71 -21.03 1.05
C ASP A 354 -9.91 -21.04 0.09
N ASN A 355 -9.79 -20.50 -1.11
CA ASN A 355 -10.93 -20.37 -2.03
C ASN A 355 -11.13 -21.66 -2.84
N HIS A 356 -12.33 -22.25 -2.76
CA HIS A 356 -12.69 -23.44 -3.53
C HIS A 356 -12.93 -23.10 -5.02
N ARG A 357 -12.67 -24.07 -5.91
CA ARG A 357 -12.66 -23.93 -7.39
C ARG A 357 -13.95 -23.37 -8.01
N THR A 358 -15.06 -23.32 -7.28
CA THR A 358 -16.37 -22.84 -7.74
C THR A 358 -16.59 -21.34 -7.53
N ASN A 359 -15.77 -20.68 -6.71
CA ASN A 359 -15.94 -19.26 -6.40
C ASN A 359 -15.12 -18.37 -7.34
N ARG A 360 -15.71 -17.23 -7.73
CA ARG A 360 -14.98 -16.19 -8.45
C ARG A 360 -13.72 -15.80 -7.67
N LYS A 361 -12.58 -15.73 -8.37
CA LYS A 361 -11.30 -15.33 -7.80
C LYS A 361 -11.46 -13.98 -7.09
N LYS A 362 -11.14 -13.94 -5.79
CA LYS A 362 -11.09 -12.70 -5.00
C LYS A 362 -9.92 -11.87 -5.47
N ILE A 363 -10.17 -10.60 -5.69
CA ILE A 363 -9.18 -9.71 -6.28
C ILE A 363 -8.72 -8.69 -5.21
N GLY A 364 -7.41 -8.39 -5.21
CA GLY A 364 -6.81 -7.34 -4.37
C GLY A 364 -7.29 -5.95 -4.76
N ARG A 365 -6.81 -4.89 -4.10
CA ARG A 365 -6.93 -3.55 -4.71
C ARG A 365 -6.13 -3.50 -6.01
N LYS A 366 -6.66 -2.80 -7.00
CA LYS A 366 -5.95 -2.40 -8.22
C LYS A 366 -5.32 -1.04 -7.93
N GLY A 367 -4.00 -0.99 -7.79
CA GLY A 367 -3.27 0.27 -7.86
C GLY A 367 -2.92 0.61 -9.31
N ASP A 368 -2.38 1.80 -9.56
CA ASP A 368 -2.13 2.28 -10.92
C ASP A 368 -0.97 1.57 -11.63
N GLY A 369 -0.07 0.97 -10.85
CA GLY A 369 0.91 0.04 -11.39
C GLY A 369 1.75 -0.66 -10.34
N ILE A 370 2.43 -1.73 -10.79
CA ILE A 370 3.30 -2.57 -9.96
C ILE A 370 4.61 -2.85 -10.68
N PHE A 371 5.74 -2.68 -9.98
CA PHE A 371 7.05 -3.10 -10.45
C PHE A 371 7.23 -4.60 -10.20
N ARG A 372 7.46 -5.35 -11.27
CA ARG A 372 7.58 -6.81 -11.27
C ARG A 372 8.77 -7.26 -12.11
N LEU A 373 9.49 -8.28 -11.64
CA LEU A 373 10.52 -8.94 -12.45
C LEU A 373 9.88 -9.64 -13.67
N LYS A 374 10.49 -9.47 -14.85
CA LYS A 374 10.08 -10.13 -16.10
C LYS A 374 9.97 -11.64 -15.88
N GLU A 375 8.88 -12.22 -16.41
CA GLU A 375 8.63 -13.67 -16.36
C GLU A 375 8.54 -14.27 -14.93
N SER A 376 8.43 -13.42 -13.91
CA SER A 376 8.42 -13.82 -12.50
C SER A 376 7.15 -13.36 -11.78
N ARG A 377 6.97 -13.84 -10.56
CA ARG A 377 5.93 -13.38 -9.62
C ARG A 377 6.47 -12.38 -8.59
N LEU A 378 7.77 -12.07 -8.61
CA LEU A 378 8.40 -11.14 -7.66
C LEU A 378 7.99 -9.69 -7.95
N GLU A 379 7.46 -9.03 -6.93
CA GLU A 379 6.97 -7.65 -6.94
C GLU A 379 7.84 -6.81 -6.00
N PHE A 380 8.24 -5.62 -6.44
CA PHE A 380 9.24 -4.77 -5.76
C PHE A 380 8.69 -3.41 -5.32
N GLY A 381 7.59 -2.96 -5.92
CA GLY A 381 6.95 -1.71 -5.54
C GLY A 381 5.70 -1.43 -6.35
N ALA A 382 5.07 -0.30 -6.10
CA ALA A 382 3.84 0.11 -6.78
C ALA A 382 3.94 1.57 -7.27
N ILE A 383 2.88 2.04 -7.93
CA ILE A 383 2.62 3.47 -8.16
C ILE A 383 1.12 3.68 -7.91
N GLU A 384 0.76 4.86 -7.41
CA GLU A 384 -0.63 5.22 -7.08
C GLU A 384 -0.83 6.71 -7.29
N ALA A 385 -1.80 7.08 -8.10
CA ALA A 385 -2.23 8.45 -8.33
C ALA A 385 -3.05 8.96 -7.15
N GLY A 386 -2.91 10.26 -6.87
CA GLY A 386 -3.67 10.93 -5.83
C GLY A 386 -5.14 11.06 -6.23
N ARG A 387 -6.02 11.12 -5.23
CA ARG A 387 -7.47 11.24 -5.46
C ARG A 387 -7.91 12.61 -5.97
N LYS A 388 -7.08 13.64 -5.80
CA LYS A 388 -7.40 15.02 -6.19
C LYS A 388 -6.29 15.55 -7.08
N TRP A 389 -6.65 15.89 -8.31
CA TRP A 389 -5.71 16.46 -9.25
C TRP A 389 -5.47 17.95 -8.99
N GLU A 390 -4.54 18.26 -8.09
CA GLU A 390 -4.16 19.63 -7.75
C GLU A 390 -2.84 20.08 -8.38
N ALA A 391 -1.97 19.13 -8.78
CA ALA A 391 -0.71 19.38 -9.47
C ALA A 391 -0.09 18.09 -10.01
N ASN A 392 0.74 18.22 -11.06
CA ASN A 392 1.62 17.14 -11.53
C ASN A 392 2.83 16.98 -10.58
N ARG A 393 2.63 16.25 -9.49
CA ARG A 393 3.67 15.96 -8.50
C ARG A 393 4.04 14.49 -8.45
N LEU A 394 5.23 14.25 -7.93
CA LEU A 394 5.82 12.96 -7.62
C LEU A 394 6.24 13.00 -6.15
N GLN A 395 5.86 12.00 -5.37
CA GLN A 395 6.41 11.79 -4.03
C GLN A 395 7.01 10.40 -3.96
N LEU A 396 8.32 10.30 -3.76
CA LEU A 396 8.97 9.02 -3.49
C LEU A 396 8.64 8.59 -2.06
N LEU A 397 8.21 7.34 -1.90
CA LEU A 397 8.13 6.68 -0.62
C LEU A 397 9.18 5.58 -0.55
N THR A 398 9.57 5.23 0.66
CA THR A 398 10.55 4.17 0.91
C THR A 398 10.12 3.36 2.12
N MET A 399 10.23 2.04 2.07
CA MET A 399 9.94 1.17 3.20
C MET A 399 11.22 0.42 3.63
N ASP A 400 11.40 0.24 4.92
CA ASP A 400 12.43 -0.63 5.48
C ASP A 400 11.93 -1.38 6.73
N ILE A 401 12.77 -2.26 7.25
CA ILE A 401 12.53 -3.01 8.49
C ILE A 401 13.71 -2.69 9.40
N PRO A 402 13.67 -1.56 10.14
CA PRO A 402 14.83 -1.07 10.89
C PRO A 402 15.18 -1.96 12.08
N MET A 403 14.18 -2.52 12.77
CA MET A 403 14.39 -3.39 13.93
C MET A 403 13.12 -4.18 14.24
N GLY A 404 13.31 -5.37 14.81
CA GLY A 404 12.23 -6.23 15.28
C GLY A 404 11.23 -6.60 14.18
N TYR A 405 9.95 -6.39 14.46
CA TYR A 405 8.85 -6.70 13.54
C TYR A 405 8.23 -5.45 12.91
N ILE A 406 8.88 -4.29 13.07
CA ILE A 406 8.38 -3.01 12.58
C ILE A 406 8.79 -2.79 11.14
N SER A 407 7.80 -2.53 10.28
CA SER A 407 8.02 -1.95 8.96
C SER A 407 7.88 -0.44 9.06
N ARG A 408 8.84 0.31 8.55
CA ARG A 408 8.84 1.77 8.59
C ARG A 408 8.74 2.32 7.18
N ILE A 409 7.82 3.26 6.99
CA ILE A 409 7.62 3.99 5.74
C ILE A 409 8.08 5.43 5.94
N GLN A 410 8.81 5.94 4.95
CA GLN A 410 9.25 7.32 4.93
C GLN A 410 8.76 8.02 3.67
N HIS A 411 8.28 9.23 3.85
CA HIS A 411 7.83 10.10 2.79
C HIS A 411 8.95 11.09 2.44
N HIS A 412 9.35 11.09 1.17
CA HIS A 412 10.30 12.08 0.67
C HIS A 412 9.54 13.33 0.19
N GLU A 413 10.29 14.39 -0.07
CA GLU A 413 9.73 15.66 -0.56
C GLU A 413 8.97 15.48 -1.87
N PHE A 414 7.85 16.19 -2.01
CA PHE A 414 7.16 16.31 -3.29
C PHE A 414 8.06 17.01 -4.32
N ARG A 415 8.11 16.44 -5.52
CA ARG A 415 8.74 17.02 -6.72
C ARG A 415 7.67 17.33 -7.74
N GLU A 416 7.76 18.47 -8.41
CA GLU A 416 6.74 18.94 -9.35
C GLU A 416 7.26 18.96 -10.78
N VAL A 417 6.42 18.53 -11.73
CA VAL A 417 6.61 18.77 -13.16
C VAL A 417 5.81 20.01 -13.50
N THR A 418 6.51 21.09 -13.85
CA THR A 418 5.89 22.40 -14.12
C THR A 418 5.47 22.55 -15.58
N GLY A 419 4.41 23.34 -15.78
CA GLY A 419 3.86 23.66 -17.10
C GLY A 419 4.80 24.50 -17.96
N SER A 420 5.73 25.21 -17.33
CA SER A 420 6.77 25.97 -18.00
C SER A 420 8.16 25.45 -17.63
N ILE A 421 9.13 25.81 -18.46
CA ILE A 421 10.53 25.51 -18.19
C ILE A 421 10.95 26.18 -16.87
N ASN A 422 11.47 25.37 -15.95
CA ASN A 422 11.88 25.82 -14.63
C ASN A 422 13.22 25.19 -14.26
N ASN A 423 14.08 25.99 -13.64
CA ASN A 423 15.39 25.57 -13.19
C ASN A 423 15.27 24.38 -12.22
N LEU A 424 15.86 23.23 -12.61
CA LEU A 424 16.07 22.01 -11.82
C LEU A 424 14.84 21.19 -11.41
N LEU A 425 13.60 21.69 -11.52
CA LEU A 425 12.43 20.95 -11.01
C LEU A 425 12.24 19.57 -11.65
N LEU A 426 12.26 19.50 -12.98
CA LEU A 426 12.21 18.22 -13.70
C LEU A 426 13.43 17.34 -13.37
N GLY A 427 14.60 17.95 -13.19
CA GLY A 427 15.82 17.23 -12.80
C GLY A 427 15.66 16.53 -11.45
N PHE A 428 14.97 17.14 -10.48
CA PHE A 428 14.68 16.49 -9.20
C PHE A 428 13.69 15.32 -9.33
N VAL A 429 12.65 15.46 -10.16
CA VAL A 429 11.71 14.37 -10.48
C VAL A 429 12.48 13.17 -11.05
N LEU A 430 13.30 13.40 -12.09
CA LEU A 430 14.08 12.36 -12.76
C LEU A 430 15.12 11.73 -11.82
N LYS A 431 15.73 12.53 -10.94
CA LYS A 431 16.66 12.03 -9.92
C LYS A 431 15.98 11.05 -8.96
N ASP A 432 14.76 11.36 -8.50
CA ASP A 432 14.04 10.50 -7.56
C ASP A 432 13.50 9.23 -8.25
N ILE A 433 13.13 9.29 -9.55
CA ILE A 433 12.84 8.10 -10.36
C ILE A 433 14.07 7.19 -10.51
N LEU A 434 15.24 7.76 -10.81
CA LEU A 434 16.48 6.97 -10.91
C LEU A 434 16.90 6.35 -9.58
N ARG A 435 16.66 7.05 -8.46
CA ARG A 435 16.86 6.50 -7.11
C ARG A 435 15.94 5.31 -6.87
N ALA A 436 14.65 5.45 -7.15
CA ALA A 436 13.68 4.37 -7.04
C ALA A 436 14.12 3.13 -7.82
N ARG A 437 14.50 3.32 -9.09
CA ARG A 437 15.03 2.23 -9.93
C ARG A 437 16.26 1.59 -9.30
N SER A 438 17.23 2.38 -8.84
CA SER A 438 18.45 1.88 -8.22
C SER A 438 18.15 1.04 -6.98
N ILE A 439 17.16 1.43 -6.17
CA ILE A 439 16.84 0.64 -4.97
C ILE A 439 16.16 -0.67 -5.36
N ILE A 440 15.20 -0.63 -6.30
CA ILE A 440 14.55 -1.85 -6.79
C ILE A 440 15.60 -2.83 -7.34
N THR A 441 16.59 -2.34 -8.10
CA THR A 441 17.69 -3.16 -8.62
C THR A 441 18.55 -3.74 -7.50
N GLN A 442 18.97 -2.94 -6.52
CA GLN A 442 19.73 -3.44 -5.36
C GLN A 442 18.96 -4.50 -4.56
N THR A 443 17.65 -4.30 -4.36
CA THR A 443 16.79 -5.31 -3.72
C THR A 443 16.74 -6.61 -4.52
N LEU A 444 16.67 -6.54 -5.86
CA LEU A 444 16.71 -7.73 -6.70
C LEU A 444 18.04 -8.48 -6.58
N GLU A 445 19.17 -7.76 -6.59
CA GLU A 445 20.51 -8.34 -6.44
C GLU A 445 20.64 -9.09 -5.11
N LEU A 446 20.21 -8.47 -4.00
CA LEU A 446 20.19 -9.10 -2.67
C LEU A 446 19.32 -10.36 -2.61
N ILE A 447 18.15 -10.34 -3.27
CA ILE A 447 17.29 -11.54 -3.35
C ILE A 447 17.96 -12.65 -4.16
N GLN A 448 18.74 -12.31 -5.20
CA GLN A 448 19.45 -13.30 -6.00
C GLN A 448 20.66 -13.89 -5.24
N GLU A 449 21.44 -13.05 -4.56
CA GLU A 449 22.57 -13.48 -3.72
C GLU A 449 22.13 -14.38 -2.56
N SER A 450 21.01 -14.04 -1.90
CA SER A 450 20.47 -14.89 -0.83
C SER A 450 20.04 -16.27 -1.32
N LYS A 451 19.57 -16.39 -2.58
CA LYS A 451 19.22 -17.69 -3.18
C LYS A 451 20.45 -18.52 -3.54
N SER A 452 21.50 -17.91 -4.09
CA SER A 452 22.72 -18.64 -4.41
C SER A 452 23.37 -19.22 -3.16
N ASN A 453 23.43 -18.44 -2.08
CA ASN A 453 24.02 -18.88 -0.81
C ASN A 453 23.25 -20.04 -0.14
N ILE A 454 21.95 -20.19 -0.42
CA ILE A 454 21.14 -21.32 0.07
C ILE A 454 21.44 -22.58 -0.75
N ASN A 455 21.52 -22.44 -2.08
CA ASN A 455 21.83 -23.58 -2.96
C ASN A 455 23.23 -24.16 -2.70
N ASP A 456 24.20 -23.33 -2.32
CA ASP A 456 25.57 -23.76 -1.99
C ASP A 456 25.65 -24.60 -0.68
N LEU A 457 24.59 -24.61 0.15
CA LEU A 457 24.53 -25.43 1.38
C LEU A 457 23.94 -26.83 1.11
N ASP A 458 23.06 -26.97 0.12
CA ASP A 458 22.41 -28.25 -0.21
C ASP A 458 23.36 -29.24 -0.93
N ASP A 459 24.48 -28.76 -1.50
CA ASP A 459 25.48 -29.59 -2.18
C ASP A 459 26.55 -30.19 -1.24
N SER A 460 26.45 -29.97 0.08
CA SER A 460 27.49 -30.38 1.04
C SER A 460 27.28 -31.71 1.77
N ASP A 461 26.16 -32.42 1.53
CA ASP A 461 25.81 -33.65 2.26
C ASP A 461 25.93 -34.95 1.44
N ASN A 462 26.68 -34.96 0.32
CA ASN A 462 26.82 -36.16 -0.50
C ASN A 462 28.27 -36.54 -0.84
N GLU A 463 29.15 -36.55 0.15
CA GLU A 463 30.37 -37.35 0.08
C GLU A 463 30.66 -38.04 1.42
N GLY A 464 30.26 -39.32 1.53
CA GLY A 464 30.80 -40.15 2.60
C GLY A 464 30.03 -41.40 2.99
N GLU A 465 29.74 -42.33 2.07
CA GLU A 465 29.70 -43.75 2.45
C GLU A 465 29.91 -44.68 1.24
N ALA A 466 31.16 -44.71 0.76
CA ALA A 466 31.69 -45.85 0.04
C ALA A 466 32.95 -46.35 0.77
N SER A 467 32.76 -47.23 1.74
CA SER A 467 33.58 -48.44 1.97
C SER A 467 33.45 -48.95 3.41
N LYS A 468 32.90 -50.15 3.56
CA LYS A 468 33.52 -51.33 4.22
C LYS A 468 32.44 -52.35 4.58
N GLY A 469 32.60 -53.58 4.07
CA GLY A 469 31.82 -54.75 4.44
C GLY A 469 31.61 -55.66 3.26
#